data_AF-A0AA92EES5-F1
#
_entry.id   AF-A0AA92EES5-F1
#
_cell.length_a   1.000
_cell.length_b   1.000
_cell.length_c   1.000
_cell.angle_alpha   90.00
_cell.angle_beta   90.00
_cell.angle_gamma   90.00
#
_symmetry.space_group_name_H-M   'P 1'
#
loop_
_entity.id
_entity.type
_entity.pdbx_description
1 polymer ?
#
loop_
_entity_poly.entity_id
_entity_poly.type
_entity_poly.pdbx_seq_one_letter_code
_entity_poly.pdbx_strand_id
1 'polypeptide(L)' 'MWLVCAPLIQNLRGVSFRHATLYWANLCGADLSGCDFEGAGLSSAALQDARLWAQIYAMPS' A
#
# COMPACT_ATOMS: atom_id res chain seq x y z
N MET A 1 -7.62 17.57 -20.70
CA MET A 1 -6.24 17.08 -20.57
C MET A 1 -6.13 16.39 -19.21
N TRP A 2 -6.61 15.15 -19.13
CA TRP A 2 -6.55 14.37 -17.90
C TRP A 2 -5.17 13.77 -17.82
N LEU A 3 -4.47 14.11 -16.74
CA LEU A 3 -3.17 13.58 -16.38
C LEU A 3 -3.21 12.08 -16.56
N VAL A 4 -2.51 11.61 -17.58
CA VAL A 4 -2.09 10.22 -17.72
C VAL A 4 -1.58 9.78 -16.36
N CYS A 5 -2.13 8.65 -15.90
CA CYS A 5 -1.71 7.89 -14.75
C CYS A 5 -0.21 8.05 -14.50
N ALA A 6 0.19 9.03 -13.68
CA ALA A 6 1.53 9.06 -13.16
C ALA A 6 1.58 7.83 -12.26
N PRO A 7 2.50 6.87 -12.44
CA PRO A 7 2.76 5.88 -11.43
C PRO A 7 3.39 6.66 -10.27
N LEU A 8 2.56 7.34 -9.49
CA LEU A 8 2.94 7.84 -8.20
C LEU A 8 3.14 6.56 -7.41
N ILE A 9 4.37 6.09 -7.37
CA ILE A 9 4.83 5.13 -6.38
C ILE A 9 4.48 5.79 -5.05
N GLN A 10 3.34 5.43 -4.49
CA GLN A 10 2.81 6.00 -3.27
C GLN A 10 3.63 5.40 -2.14
N ASN A 11 4.60 6.16 -1.63
CA ASN A 11 5.39 5.73 -0.49
C ASN A 11 4.55 5.89 0.78
N LEU A 12 3.84 4.83 1.11
CA LEU A 12 2.98 4.75 2.29
C LEU A 12 3.66 3.94 3.40
N ARG A 13 4.98 3.74 3.33
CA ARG A 13 5.73 2.92 4.30
C ARG A 13 5.44 3.32 5.74
N GLY A 14 5.19 2.32 6.59
CA GLY A 14 4.96 2.52 8.02
C GLY A 14 3.63 3.20 8.38
N VAL A 15 2.74 3.42 7.40
CA VAL A 15 1.43 4.01 7.68
C VAL A 15 0.54 2.99 8.39
N SER A 16 -0.16 3.44 9.43
CA SER A 16 -1.17 2.63 10.09
C SER A 16 -2.50 2.75 9.34
N PHE A 17 -2.96 1.65 8.78
CA PHE A 17 -4.29 1.49 8.19
C PHE A 17 -5.21 0.66 9.10
N ARG A 18 -4.95 0.64 10.43
CA ARG A 18 -5.78 -0.14 11.34
C ARG A 18 -7.24 0.31 11.28
N HIS A 19 -8.14 -0.65 11.11
CA HIS A 19 -9.58 -0.42 10.92
C HIS A 19 -9.92 0.55 9.78
N ALA A 20 -8.99 0.77 8.83
CA ALA A 20 -9.22 1.65 7.70
C ALA A 20 -10.17 1.00 6.70
N THR A 21 -11.05 1.82 6.12
CA THR A 21 -11.93 1.41 5.02
C THR A 21 -11.20 1.66 3.71
N LEU A 22 -10.62 0.62 3.12
CA LEU A 22 -9.87 0.66 1.86
C LEU A 22 -10.60 -0.07 0.73
N TYR A 23 -11.92 -0.26 0.85
CA TYR A 23 -12.72 -0.91 -0.17
C TYR A 23 -12.59 -0.14 -1.50
N TRP A 24 -12.27 -0.85 -2.58
CA TRP A 24 -12.06 -0.27 -3.91
C TRP A 24 -10.89 0.73 -4.01
N ALA A 25 -10.00 0.80 -3.02
CA ALA A 25 -8.83 1.68 -3.08
C ALA A 25 -7.88 1.26 -4.20
N ASN A 26 -7.36 2.23 -4.96
CA ASN A 26 -6.28 1.99 -5.91
C ASN A 26 -4.92 2.21 -5.24
N LEU A 27 -4.30 1.10 -4.85
CA LEU A 27 -2.97 1.02 -4.25
C LEU A 27 -1.97 0.37 -5.22
N CYS A 28 -2.27 0.41 -6.52
CA CYS A 28 -1.41 -0.19 -7.54
C CYS A 28 -0.02 0.48 -7.54
N GLY A 29 1.04 -0.32 -7.44
CA GLY A 29 2.42 0.18 -7.37
C GLY A 29 2.80 0.91 -6.07
N ALA A 30 1.92 0.92 -5.05
CA ALA A 30 2.20 1.58 -3.77
C ALA A 30 3.23 0.80 -2.94
N ASP A 31 4.06 1.52 -2.20
CA ASP A 31 4.96 0.94 -1.21
C ASP A 31 4.27 0.95 0.16
N LEU A 32 3.68 -0.19 0.52
CA LEU A 32 2.89 -0.44 1.72
C LEU A 32 3.71 -1.14 2.82
N SER A 33 5.01 -0.91 2.82
CA SER A 33 5.93 -1.76 3.57
C SER A 33 6.09 -1.30 5.00
N GLY A 34 5.97 -2.23 5.93
CA GLY A 34 5.82 -1.92 7.36
C GLY A 34 4.47 -1.27 7.69
N CYS A 35 3.50 -1.25 6.79
CA CYS A 35 2.16 -0.78 7.10
C CYS A 35 1.42 -1.77 7.99
N ASP A 36 0.55 -1.21 8.84
CA ASP A 36 -0.32 -1.99 9.69
C ASP A 36 -1.73 -2.05 9.10
N PHE A 37 -2.18 -3.25 8.72
CA PHE A 37 -3.50 -3.49 8.14
C PHE A 37 -4.44 -4.21 9.11
N GLU A 38 -4.15 -4.24 10.42
CA GLU A 38 -5.02 -4.91 11.39
C GLU A 38 -6.46 -4.35 11.33
N GLY A 39 -7.42 -5.21 10.99
CA GLY A 39 -8.82 -4.82 10.84
C GLY A 39 -9.14 -3.95 9.61
N ALA A 40 -8.19 -3.73 8.70
CA ALA A 40 -8.42 -2.95 7.48
C ALA A 40 -9.34 -3.68 6.49
N GLY A 41 -10.34 -2.97 5.96
CA GLY A 41 -11.22 -3.47 4.91
C GLY A 41 -10.58 -3.30 3.53
N LEU A 42 -9.89 -4.33 3.03
CA LEU A 42 -9.19 -4.33 1.72
C LEU A 42 -9.99 -5.00 0.59
N SER A 43 -11.27 -5.35 0.82
CA SER A 43 -12.07 -6.03 -0.19
C SER A 43 -12.19 -5.18 -1.47
N SER A 44 -11.94 -5.80 -2.63
CA SER A 44 -11.92 -5.12 -3.94
C SER A 44 -10.84 -4.03 -4.12
N ALA A 45 -9.85 -3.92 -3.23
CA ALA A 45 -8.73 -3.01 -3.43
C ALA A 45 -7.83 -3.48 -4.59
N ALA A 46 -7.36 -2.54 -5.41
CA ALA A 46 -6.38 -2.77 -6.46
C ALA A 46 -4.96 -2.71 -5.85
N LEU A 47 -4.35 -3.88 -5.64
CA LEU A 47 -3.02 -4.07 -5.04
C LEU A 47 -1.98 -4.59 -6.05
N GLN A 48 -2.25 -4.46 -7.35
CA GLN A 48 -1.32 -4.89 -8.40
C GLN A 48 0.00 -4.13 -8.25
N ASP A 49 1.14 -4.81 -8.34
CA ASP A 49 2.47 -4.23 -8.13
C ASP A 49 2.71 -3.53 -6.78
N ALA A 50 1.81 -3.68 -5.80
CA ALA A 50 2.00 -3.12 -4.47
C ALA A 50 3.10 -3.87 -3.70
N ARG A 51 4.01 -3.13 -3.07
CA ARG A 51 5.11 -3.69 -2.26
C ARG A 51 4.65 -3.77 -0.81
N LEU A 52 4.49 -4.99 -0.28
CA LEU A 52 3.98 -5.25 1.08
C LEU A 52 5.07 -5.80 2.01
N TRP A 53 6.35 -5.41 1.84
CA TRP A 53 7.41 -6.04 2.62
C TRP A 53 7.28 -5.67 4.11
N ALA A 54 7.22 -6.69 4.97
CA ALA A 54 7.39 -6.47 6.39
C ALA A 54 8.83 -6.01 6.61
N GLN A 55 9.04 -4.88 7.32
CA GLN A 55 10.38 -4.36 7.64
C GLN A 55 11.26 -5.33 8.44
N ILE A 56 10.73 -6.49 8.81
CA ILE A 56 11.37 -7.56 9.57
C ILE A 56 12.49 -8.25 8.75
N TYR A 57 12.53 -8.09 7.42
CA TYR A 57 13.57 -8.68 6.55
C TYR A 57 14.42 -7.67 5.77
N ALA A 58 14.42 -6.38 6.10
CA ALA A 58 15.57 -5.53 5.72
C ALA A 58 16.77 -5.90 6.60
N MET A 59 17.27 -7.11 6.39
CA MET A 59 18.49 -7.63 6.96
C MET A 59 19.68 -6.77 6.51
N PRO A 60 20.68 -6.61 7.38
CA PRO A 60 21.79 -5.69 7.19
C PRO A 60 22.75 -6.18 6.11
N SER A 61 23.25 -5.24 5.32
CA SER A 61 24.58 -5.28 4.70
C SER A 61 24.99 -3.87 4.33
#